data_AF-A0A966BHB6-F1
#
_entry.id   AF-A0A966BHB6-F1
#
_cell.length_a   1.000
_cell.length_b   1.000
_cell.length_c   1.000
_cell.angle_alpha   90.00
_cell.angle_beta   90.00
_cell.angle_gamma   90.00
#
_symmetry.space_group_name_H-M   'P 1'
#
loop_
_entity.id
_entity.type
_entity.pdbx_description
1 polymer ?
#
loop_
_entity_poly.entity_id
_entity_poly.type
_entity_poly.pdbx_seq_one_letter_code
_entity_poly.pdbx_strand_id
1 'polypeptide(L)'
;MRTVTIQSAFRYDYPKASAKKALTKLVTQLKKSVAVNISESDHKILLNIIAKAKNHYRQTIPSLTKDLDPIFKAVPKRRERRQHIGLLSYGRKMGKSPLPRAISFIAGLYSLGIPPEFLGFRRTLESLTTEEIDVLNRYYINLRRDIETAGQYINRQNLASLALNNKAWKQVENDINLIEKILGIKIGPCSQSDLIHENLTTSLLLQKKDCASVARLIVKTGKIRKSLA
;
A
#
# COMPACT_ATOMS: atom_id res chain seq x y z
N MET A 1 -13.09 -15.85 -11.65
CA MET A 1 -13.26 -15.54 -10.21
C MET A 1 -14.76 -15.54 -9.91
N ARG A 2 -15.26 -16.40 -9.01
CA ARG A 2 -16.72 -16.56 -8.82
C ARG A 2 -17.32 -15.74 -7.67
N THR A 3 -16.50 -15.36 -6.68
CA THR A 3 -16.94 -14.64 -5.48
C THR A 3 -15.99 -13.47 -5.22
N VAL A 4 -16.54 -12.30 -4.89
CA VAL A 4 -15.80 -11.09 -4.51
C VAL A 4 -16.24 -10.62 -3.13
N THR A 5 -15.31 -10.12 -2.33
CA THR A 5 -15.62 -9.59 -0.99
C THR A 5 -16.00 -8.12 -1.08
N ILE A 6 -17.24 -7.78 -0.69
CA ILE A 6 -17.66 -6.39 -0.53
C ILE A 6 -17.22 -5.89 0.85
N GLN A 7 -16.12 -5.15 0.88
CA GLN A 7 -15.55 -4.61 2.11
C GLN A 7 -16.32 -3.40 2.63
N SER A 8 -16.01 -2.97 3.86
CA SER A 8 -16.77 -1.89 4.53
C SER A 8 -16.57 -0.54 3.85
N ALA A 9 -15.36 -0.23 3.37
CA ALA A 9 -15.10 1.03 2.68
C ALA A 9 -16.00 1.21 1.45
N PHE A 10 -16.11 0.17 0.60
CA PHE A 10 -17.01 0.17 -0.55
C PHE A 10 -18.48 0.44 -0.18
N ARG A 11 -18.93 0.00 1.01
CA ARG A 11 -20.32 0.18 1.47
C ARG A 11 -20.59 1.55 2.07
N TYR A 12 -19.61 2.16 2.72
CA TYR A 12 -19.85 3.34 3.58
C TYR A 12 -19.09 4.59 3.14
N ASP A 13 -17.95 4.46 2.44
CA ASP A 13 -17.09 5.58 2.05
C ASP A 13 -17.32 6.04 0.60
N TYR A 14 -18.19 5.35 -0.14
CA TYR A 14 -18.57 5.68 -1.53
C TYR A 14 -20.05 6.05 -1.64
N PRO A 15 -20.43 6.95 -2.57
CA PRO A 15 -21.83 7.28 -2.81
C PRO A 15 -22.67 6.04 -3.14
N LYS A 16 -23.85 5.93 -2.54
CA LYS A 16 -24.77 4.77 -2.68
C LYS A 16 -25.07 4.45 -4.15
N ALA A 17 -25.27 5.48 -4.98
CA ALA A 17 -25.54 5.31 -6.41
C ALA A 17 -24.36 4.65 -7.14
N SER A 18 -23.14 5.11 -6.88
CA SER A 18 -21.91 4.55 -7.45
C SER A 18 -21.68 3.11 -7.00
N ALA A 19 -21.88 2.82 -5.71
CA ALA A 19 -21.74 1.48 -5.16
C ALA A 19 -22.75 0.50 -5.78
N LYS A 20 -24.01 0.92 -5.94
CA LYS A 20 -25.05 0.13 -6.64
C LYS A 20 -24.67 -0.15 -8.09
N LYS A 21 -24.25 0.88 -8.84
CA LYS A 21 -23.83 0.73 -10.25
C LYS A 21 -22.66 -0.26 -10.38
N ALA A 22 -21.67 -0.14 -9.52
CA ALA A 22 -20.53 -1.06 -9.49
C ALA A 22 -20.96 -2.49 -9.12
N LEU A 23 -21.90 -2.66 -8.19
CA LEU A 23 -22.44 -3.98 -7.84
C LEU A 23 -23.17 -4.63 -9.02
N THR A 24 -24.01 -3.88 -9.73
CA THR A 24 -24.68 -4.37 -10.95
C THR A 24 -23.67 -4.82 -11.99
N LYS A 25 -22.61 -4.03 -12.20
CA LYS A 25 -21.50 -4.39 -13.11
C LYS A 25 -20.77 -5.66 -12.63
N LEU A 26 -20.49 -5.79 -11.33
CA LEU A 26 -19.82 -6.98 -10.79
C LEU A 26 -20.67 -8.23 -10.98
N VAL A 27 -21.95 -8.20 -10.62
CA VAL A 27 -22.86 -9.36 -10.75
C VAL A 27 -22.99 -9.82 -12.20
N THR A 28 -23.06 -8.87 -13.14
CA THR A 28 -23.19 -9.17 -14.57
C THR A 28 -21.89 -9.71 -15.19
N GLN A 29 -20.74 -9.18 -14.78
CA GLN A 29 -19.43 -9.54 -15.35
C GLN A 29 -18.81 -10.77 -14.70
N LEU A 30 -19.01 -11.01 -13.40
CA LEU A 30 -18.42 -12.15 -12.69
C LEU A 30 -18.87 -13.49 -13.27
N LYS A 31 -20.14 -13.57 -13.69
CA LYS A 31 -20.70 -14.75 -14.37
C LYS A 31 -19.97 -15.09 -15.69
N LYS A 32 -19.38 -14.09 -16.33
CA LYS A 32 -18.64 -14.22 -17.59
C LYS A 32 -17.14 -14.46 -17.39
N SER A 33 -16.66 -14.44 -16.14
CA SER A 33 -15.22 -14.54 -15.88
C SER A 33 -14.73 -15.98 -16.09
N VAL A 34 -13.85 -16.15 -17.07
CA VAL A 34 -13.11 -17.40 -17.28
C VAL A 34 -11.87 -17.39 -16.40
N ALA A 35 -11.50 -18.54 -15.86
CA ALA A 35 -10.24 -18.67 -15.14
C ALA A 35 -9.08 -18.45 -16.12
N VAL A 36 -8.15 -17.56 -15.77
CA VAL A 36 -6.94 -17.38 -16.56
C VAL A 36 -6.10 -18.64 -16.39
N ASN A 37 -5.79 -19.31 -17.49
CA ASN A 37 -4.86 -20.43 -17.48
C ASN A 37 -3.43 -19.87 -17.46
N ILE A 38 -2.62 -20.35 -16.50
CA ILE A 38 -1.22 -19.98 -16.35
C ILE A 38 -0.43 -21.24 -16.70
N SER A 39 0.45 -21.15 -17.70
CA SER A 39 1.30 -22.28 -18.06
C SER A 39 2.25 -22.64 -16.92
N GLU A 40 2.72 -23.89 -16.89
CA GLU A 40 3.71 -24.32 -15.89
C GLU A 40 5.03 -23.51 -15.97
N SER A 41 5.41 -23.03 -17.16
CA SER A 41 6.55 -22.13 -17.34
C SER A 41 6.30 -20.79 -16.63
N ASP A 42 5.17 -20.15 -16.93
CA ASP A 42 4.82 -18.83 -16.41
C ASP A 42 4.57 -18.90 -14.89
N HIS A 43 4.02 -20.01 -14.40
CA HIS A 43 3.84 -20.24 -12.97
C HIS A 43 5.18 -20.22 -12.22
N LYS A 44 6.21 -20.90 -12.73
CA LYS A 44 7.56 -20.88 -12.15
C LYS A 44 8.18 -19.48 -12.16
N ILE A 45 8.00 -18.76 -13.27
CA ILE A 45 8.47 -17.37 -13.43
C ILE A 45 7.80 -16.46 -12.40
N LEU A 46 6.48 -16.55 -12.24
CA LEU A 46 5.71 -15.78 -11.25
C LEU A 46 6.18 -16.06 -9.81
N LEU A 47 6.47 -17.32 -9.47
CA LEU A 47 7.02 -17.68 -8.15
C LEU A 47 8.40 -17.07 -7.91
N ASN A 48 9.25 -16.99 -8.94
CA ASN A 48 10.55 -16.33 -8.84
C ASN A 48 10.40 -14.81 -8.63
N ILE A 49 9.50 -14.17 -9.37
CA ILE A 49 9.16 -12.74 -9.20
C ILE A 49 8.69 -12.49 -7.76
N ILE A 50 7.78 -13.32 -7.23
CA ILE A 50 7.31 -13.23 -5.84
C ILE A 50 8.48 -13.37 -4.85
N ALA A 51 9.41 -14.29 -5.09
CA ALA A 51 10.56 -14.49 -4.21
C ALA A 51 11.48 -13.25 -4.18
N LYS A 52 11.78 -12.66 -5.35
CA LYS A 52 12.55 -11.41 -5.48
C LYS A 52 11.84 -10.25 -4.79
N ALA A 53 10.55 -10.07 -5.07
CA ALA A 53 9.72 -9.02 -4.46
C ALA A 53 9.68 -9.13 -2.94
N LYS A 54 9.44 -10.34 -2.42
CA LYS A 54 9.45 -10.65 -1.00
C LYS A 54 10.79 -10.31 -0.34
N ASN A 55 11.91 -10.60 -1.00
CA ASN A 55 13.23 -10.32 -0.46
C ASN A 55 13.44 -8.80 -0.29
N HIS A 56 13.23 -8.01 -1.34
CA HIS A 56 13.40 -6.55 -1.29
C HIS A 56 12.44 -5.87 -0.31
N TYR A 57 11.19 -6.34 -0.24
CA TYR A 57 10.22 -5.86 0.72
C TYR A 57 10.68 -6.14 2.18
N ARG A 58 11.07 -7.38 2.47
CA ARG A 58 11.53 -7.80 3.82
C ARG A 58 12.84 -7.16 4.25
N GLN A 59 13.71 -6.78 3.31
CA GLN A 59 14.94 -6.04 3.62
C GLN A 59 14.64 -4.59 4.06
N THR A 60 13.56 -4.00 3.54
CA THR A 60 13.25 -2.59 3.75
C THR A 60 12.52 -2.35 5.08
N ILE A 61 11.41 -3.05 5.30
CA ILE A 61 10.48 -2.74 6.41
C ILE A 61 11.09 -2.82 7.83
N PRO A 62 11.95 -3.79 8.20
CA PRO A 62 12.49 -3.87 9.55
C PRO A 62 13.25 -2.60 9.93
N SER A 63 13.97 -2.01 8.97
CA SER A 63 14.73 -0.77 9.14
C SER A 63 13.86 0.48 9.29
N LEU A 64 12.58 0.41 8.87
CA LEU A 64 11.59 1.48 9.00
C LEU A 64 10.72 1.34 10.26
N THR A 65 10.75 0.17 10.90
CA THR A 65 9.74 -0.20 11.91
C THR A 65 9.76 0.72 13.13
N LYS A 66 10.94 1.21 13.55
CA LYS A 66 11.06 2.12 14.69
C LYS A 66 10.32 3.45 14.47
N ASP A 67 10.39 3.99 13.26
CA ASP A 67 9.73 5.26 12.90
C ASP A 67 8.22 5.10 12.73
N LEU A 68 7.80 3.91 12.28
CA LEU A 68 6.40 3.61 11.96
C LEU A 68 5.59 3.13 13.16
N ASP A 69 6.21 2.54 14.18
CA ASP A 69 5.52 1.95 15.34
C ASP A 69 4.60 2.94 16.09
N PRO A 70 5.01 4.20 16.37
CA PRO A 70 4.11 5.19 16.97
C PRO A 70 2.88 5.48 16.12
N ILE A 71 3.06 5.55 14.79
CA ILE A 71 1.97 5.85 13.85
C ILE A 71 1.00 4.67 13.77
N PHE A 72 1.51 3.44 13.73
CA PHE A 72 0.69 2.23 13.71
C PHE A 72 -0.16 2.08 14.97
N LYS A 73 0.38 2.46 16.14
CA LYS A 73 -0.33 2.46 17.42
C LYS A 73 -1.46 3.49 17.48
N ALA A 74 -1.32 4.61 16.77
CA ALA A 74 -2.32 5.67 16.70
C ALA A 74 -3.48 5.38 15.72
N VAL A 75 -3.41 4.30 14.91
CA VAL A 75 -4.51 3.96 13.99
C VAL A 75 -5.77 3.58 14.78
N PRO A 76 -6.90 4.28 14.58
CA PRO A 76 -8.12 4.06 15.35
C PRO A 76 -8.74 2.69 15.05
N LYS A 77 -9.12 1.98 16.11
CA LYS A 77 -9.79 0.68 16.02
C LYS A 77 -11.30 0.90 15.84
N ARG A 78 -11.81 0.77 14.62
CA ARG A 78 -13.25 0.95 14.31
C ARG A 78 -14.15 -0.26 14.60
N ARG A 79 -13.58 -1.36 15.07
CA ARG A 79 -14.32 -2.54 15.53
C ARG A 79 -13.57 -3.12 16.72
N GLU A 80 -14.30 -3.49 17.76
CA GLU A 80 -13.78 -4.38 18.77
C GLU A 80 -13.45 -5.72 18.10
N ARG A 81 -12.21 -6.15 18.28
CA ARG A 81 -11.70 -7.38 17.70
C ARG A 81 -10.81 -8.01 18.75
N ARG A 82 -11.15 -9.22 19.21
CA ARG A 82 -10.23 -10.02 20.01
C ARG A 82 -8.88 -10.05 19.31
N GLN A 83 -7.83 -9.70 20.05
CA GLN A 83 -6.49 -10.02 19.59
C GLN A 83 -6.39 -11.55 19.63
N HIS A 84 -5.88 -12.17 18.57
CA HIS A 84 -5.43 -13.55 18.64
C HIS A 84 -4.14 -13.55 19.48
N ILE A 85 -4.30 -13.53 20.80
CA ILE A 85 -3.27 -13.75 21.80
C ILE A 85 -3.48 -15.20 22.25
N GLY A 86 -2.55 -16.11 21.94
CA GLY A 86 -2.69 -17.55 22.22
C GLY A 86 -2.12 -18.45 21.12
N LEU A 87 -2.21 -19.77 21.30
CA LEU A 87 -1.58 -20.85 20.48
C LEU A 87 -1.82 -20.76 18.96
N LEU A 88 -2.84 -20.01 18.52
CA LEU A 88 -3.20 -19.75 17.11
C LEU A 88 -2.77 -18.34 16.63
N SER A 89 -1.83 -17.70 17.33
CA SER A 89 -1.31 -16.40 16.89
C SER A 89 -0.56 -16.61 15.57
N TYR A 90 -1.16 -16.20 14.45
CA TYR A 90 -0.42 -16.03 13.21
C TYR A 90 0.82 -15.19 13.52
N GLY A 91 1.99 -15.77 13.27
CA GLY A 91 3.29 -15.19 13.58
C GLY A 91 3.48 -13.86 12.87
N ARG A 92 3.09 -12.76 13.50
CA ARG A 92 3.31 -11.39 13.01
C ARG A 92 4.69 -10.91 13.44
N LYS A 93 5.73 -11.70 13.16
CA LYS A 93 7.11 -11.31 13.42
C LYS A 93 7.81 -11.16 12.08
N MET A 94 8.46 -10.02 11.88
CA MET A 94 9.42 -9.85 10.80
C MET A 94 10.73 -9.41 11.43
N GLY A 95 11.65 -10.36 11.56
CA GLY A 95 12.83 -10.19 12.41
C GLY A 95 12.44 -10.13 13.89
N LYS A 96 12.97 -9.14 14.62
CA LYS A 96 12.80 -8.99 16.07
C LYS A 96 11.56 -8.22 16.50
N SER A 97 10.88 -7.51 15.57
CA SER A 97 9.75 -6.63 15.91
C SER A 97 8.41 -7.21 15.48
N PRO A 98 7.35 -7.10 16.30
CA PRO A 98 6.01 -7.48 15.89
C PRO A 98 5.49 -6.51 14.82
N LEU A 99 5.01 -7.02 13.69
CA LEU A 99 4.35 -6.20 12.69
C LEU A 99 2.89 -5.91 13.06
N PRO A 100 2.39 -4.70 12.76
CA PRO A 100 0.97 -4.41 12.88
C PRO A 100 0.13 -5.27 11.93
N ARG A 101 -1.18 -5.29 12.13
CA ARG A 101 -2.11 -5.91 11.15
C ARG A 101 -2.09 -5.10 9.85
N ALA A 102 -2.44 -5.75 8.73
CA ALA A 102 -2.46 -5.12 7.40
C ALA A 102 -3.18 -3.77 7.38
N ILE A 103 -4.38 -3.64 7.97
CA ILE A 103 -5.11 -2.36 7.99
C ILE A 103 -4.30 -1.26 8.69
N SER A 104 -3.72 -1.53 9.86
CA SER A 104 -2.90 -0.54 10.58
C SER A 104 -1.62 -0.20 9.82
N PHE A 105 -1.05 -1.20 9.16
CA PHE A 105 0.14 -1.05 8.34
C PHE A 105 -0.11 -0.10 7.14
N ILE A 106 -1.12 -0.41 6.31
CA ILE A 106 -1.49 0.41 5.16
C ILE A 106 -1.94 1.81 5.62
N ALA A 107 -2.81 1.89 6.64
CA ALA A 107 -3.30 3.16 7.14
C ALA A 107 -2.19 4.08 7.64
N GLY A 108 -1.22 3.55 8.39
CA GLY A 108 -0.10 4.34 8.89
C GLY A 108 0.78 4.88 7.75
N LEU A 109 1.13 4.02 6.81
CA LEU A 109 1.99 4.37 5.67
C LEU A 109 1.35 5.40 4.73
N TYR A 110 0.11 5.18 4.31
CA TYR A 110 -0.61 6.19 3.51
C TYR A 110 -0.89 7.48 4.27
N SER A 111 -0.95 7.45 5.61
CA SER A 111 -1.13 8.66 6.42
C SER A 111 0.18 9.41 6.66
N LEU A 112 1.33 8.78 6.41
CA LEU A 112 2.63 9.45 6.28
C LEU A 112 2.89 9.95 4.85
N GLY A 113 2.04 9.57 3.89
CA GLY A 113 2.23 9.87 2.48
C GLY A 113 3.30 8.98 1.83
N ILE A 114 3.45 7.74 2.30
CA ILE A 114 4.41 6.78 1.73
C ILE A 114 3.69 5.46 1.50
N PRO A 115 3.01 5.30 0.35
CA PRO A 115 2.25 4.10 0.04
C PRO A 115 3.14 2.83 0.06
N PRO A 116 2.70 1.74 0.69
CA PRO A 116 3.46 0.51 0.84
C PRO A 116 3.80 -0.18 -0.49
N GLU A 117 3.05 0.12 -1.55
CA GLU A 117 3.24 -0.38 -2.92
C GLU A 117 4.64 -0.05 -3.45
N PHE A 118 5.25 1.05 -3.00
CA PHE A 118 6.58 1.48 -3.45
C PHE A 118 7.74 0.84 -2.67
N LEU A 119 7.47 0.16 -1.55
CA LEU A 119 8.52 -0.35 -0.67
C LEU A 119 9.23 -1.55 -1.32
N GLY A 120 10.41 -1.32 -1.87
CA GLY A 120 11.19 -2.35 -2.56
C GLY A 120 10.73 -2.65 -3.99
N PHE A 121 9.74 -1.91 -4.51
CA PHE A 121 9.17 -2.17 -5.82
C PHE A 121 10.14 -1.83 -6.96
N ARG A 122 10.84 -0.68 -6.90
CA ARG A 122 11.90 -0.35 -7.88
C ARG A 122 12.96 -1.45 -7.96
N ARG A 123 13.51 -1.84 -6.81
CA ARG A 123 14.54 -2.90 -6.71
C ARG A 123 14.04 -4.23 -7.23
N THR A 124 12.77 -4.54 -7.01
CA THR A 124 12.14 -5.72 -7.59
C THR A 124 12.18 -5.64 -9.11
N LEU A 125 11.67 -4.56 -9.72
CA LEU A 125 11.67 -4.38 -11.18
C LEU A 125 13.07 -4.47 -11.79
N GLU A 126 14.08 -3.87 -11.16
CA GLU A 126 15.47 -3.93 -11.62
C GLU A 126 16.09 -5.33 -11.53
N SER A 127 15.60 -6.17 -10.61
CA SER A 127 16.07 -7.55 -10.45
C SER A 127 15.39 -8.53 -11.42
N LEU A 128 14.38 -8.07 -12.17
CA LEU A 128 13.65 -8.92 -13.12
C LEU A 128 14.36 -8.97 -14.48
N THR A 129 14.37 -10.14 -15.10
CA THR A 129 14.75 -10.29 -16.50
C THR A 129 13.66 -9.76 -17.43
N THR A 130 13.97 -9.55 -18.71
CA THR A 130 12.97 -9.14 -19.71
C THR A 130 11.80 -10.11 -19.77
N GLU A 131 12.08 -11.43 -19.75
CA GLU A 131 11.05 -12.47 -19.73
C GLU A 131 10.14 -12.38 -18.49
N GLU A 132 10.74 -12.14 -17.32
CA GLU A 132 9.98 -11.96 -16.08
C GLU A 132 9.09 -10.70 -16.12
N ILE A 133 9.57 -9.61 -16.72
CA ILE A 133 8.80 -8.37 -16.91
C ILE A 133 7.62 -8.62 -17.85
N ASP A 134 7.82 -9.36 -18.94
CA ASP A 134 6.76 -9.69 -19.89
C ASP A 134 5.67 -10.56 -19.25
N VAL A 135 6.05 -11.58 -18.48
CA VAL A 135 5.12 -12.42 -17.71
C VAL A 135 4.41 -11.60 -16.63
N LEU A 136 5.11 -10.71 -15.93
CA LEU A 136 4.50 -9.80 -14.95
C LEU A 136 3.41 -8.93 -15.59
N ASN A 137 3.72 -8.30 -16.72
CA ASN A 137 2.77 -7.43 -17.42
C ASN A 137 1.58 -8.20 -18.01
N ARG A 138 1.80 -9.44 -18.45
CA ARG A 138 0.75 -10.34 -18.97
C ARG A 138 -0.30 -10.66 -17.91
N TYR A 139 0.12 -10.97 -16.68
CA TYR A 139 -0.79 -11.43 -15.63
C TYR A 139 -1.22 -10.33 -14.65
N TYR A 140 -0.39 -9.31 -14.41
CA TYR A 140 -0.73 -8.17 -13.56
C TYR A 140 -1.17 -6.96 -14.40
N ILE A 141 -2.32 -7.11 -15.04
CA ILE A 141 -2.89 -6.12 -15.99
C ILE A 141 -3.06 -4.72 -15.38
N ASN A 142 -3.34 -4.62 -14.07
CA ASN A 142 -3.56 -3.34 -13.39
C ASN A 142 -2.29 -2.73 -12.78
N LEU A 143 -1.10 -3.32 -12.95
CA LEU A 143 0.12 -2.89 -12.28
C LEU A 143 0.36 -1.38 -12.44
N ARG A 144 0.36 -0.87 -13.68
CA ARG A 144 0.55 0.56 -13.94
C ARG A 144 -0.49 1.42 -13.22
N ARG A 145 -1.77 1.06 -13.33
CA ARG A 145 -2.87 1.82 -12.73
C ARG A 145 -2.77 1.85 -11.21
N ASP A 146 -2.41 0.73 -10.60
CA ASP A 146 -2.29 0.60 -9.15
C ASP A 146 -1.13 1.47 -8.63
N ILE A 147 0.00 1.47 -9.32
CA ILE A 147 1.16 2.31 -8.98
C ILE A 147 0.89 3.79 -9.24
N GLU A 148 0.23 4.16 -10.34
CA GLU A 148 -0.19 5.55 -10.59
C GLU A 148 -1.15 6.05 -9.51
N THR A 149 -2.14 5.23 -9.14
CA THR A 149 -3.12 5.58 -8.10
C THR A 149 -2.46 5.70 -6.73
N ALA A 150 -1.56 4.77 -6.37
CA ALA A 150 -0.80 4.88 -5.14
C ALA A 150 0.10 6.11 -5.14
N GLY A 151 0.77 6.39 -6.28
CA GLY A 151 1.70 7.49 -6.46
C GLY A 151 1.10 8.88 -6.23
N GLN A 152 -0.22 9.04 -6.39
CA GLN A 152 -0.93 10.28 -6.07
C GLN A 152 -0.86 10.66 -4.58
N TYR A 153 -0.64 9.68 -3.70
CA TYR A 153 -0.57 9.87 -2.25
C TYR A 153 0.86 9.91 -1.71
N ILE A 154 1.87 10.03 -2.58
CA ILE A 154 3.25 10.23 -2.17
C ILE A 154 3.46 11.68 -1.73
N ASN A 155 3.91 11.86 -0.50
CA ASN A 155 4.39 13.12 0.02
C ASN A 155 5.92 13.13 0.03
N ARG A 156 6.51 13.83 -0.94
CA ARG A 156 7.97 13.91 -1.12
C ARG A 156 8.65 14.68 0.02
N GLN A 157 7.98 15.68 0.60
CA GLN A 157 8.53 16.48 1.70
C GLN A 157 8.71 15.63 2.97
N ASN A 158 7.68 14.84 3.31
CA ASN A 158 7.74 13.89 4.41
C ASN A 158 8.84 12.85 4.21
N LEU A 159 8.94 12.31 3.00
CA LEU A 159 9.94 11.32 2.66
C LEU A 159 11.37 11.88 2.79
N ALA A 160 11.60 13.09 2.28
CA ALA A 160 12.88 13.79 2.43
C ALA A 160 13.22 14.05 3.91
N SER A 161 12.24 14.50 4.72
CA SER A 161 12.42 14.72 6.16
C SER A 161 12.80 13.44 6.92
N LEU A 162 12.13 12.33 6.59
CA LEU A 162 12.42 11.02 7.17
C LEU A 162 13.79 10.46 6.71
N ALA A 163 14.16 10.72 5.46
CA ALA A 163 15.44 10.29 4.87
C ALA A 163 16.67 10.94 5.53
N LEU A 164 16.54 12.12 6.14
CA LEU A 164 17.63 12.78 6.87
C LEU A 164 18.16 11.95 8.05
N ASN A 165 17.28 11.17 8.69
CA ASN A 165 17.59 10.49 9.95
C ASN A 165 17.70 8.96 9.81
N ASN A 166 17.32 8.40 8.66
CA ASN A 166 17.30 6.95 8.44
C ASN A 166 17.70 6.61 7.00
N LYS A 167 18.80 5.86 6.86
CA LYS A 167 19.30 5.39 5.56
C LYS A 167 18.27 4.56 4.79
N ALA A 168 17.38 3.84 5.49
CA ALA A 168 16.34 3.07 4.83
C ALA A 168 15.26 3.96 4.20
N TRP A 169 14.91 5.10 4.82
CA TRP A 169 14.03 6.10 4.19
C TRP A 169 14.70 6.75 2.98
N LYS A 170 16.02 6.99 3.04
CA LYS A 170 16.78 7.47 1.87
C LYS A 170 16.74 6.50 0.70
N GLN A 171 16.81 5.18 0.98
CA GLN A 171 16.65 4.16 -0.05
C GLN A 171 15.25 4.18 -0.67
N VAL A 172 14.20 4.35 0.14
CA VAL A 172 12.82 4.46 -0.35
C VAL A 172 12.62 5.72 -1.19
N GLU A 173 13.22 6.85 -0.79
CA GLU A 173 13.23 8.09 -1.58
C GLU A 173 13.85 7.89 -2.96
N ASN A 174 15.03 7.27 -3.01
CA ASN A 174 15.69 6.95 -4.26
C ASN A 174 14.87 5.98 -5.11
N ASP A 175 14.24 4.97 -4.47
CA ASP A 175 13.37 4.02 -5.16
C ASP A 175 12.23 4.74 -5.88
N ILE A 176 11.53 5.65 -5.19
CA ILE A 176 10.41 6.42 -5.73
C ILE A 176 10.86 7.38 -6.84
N ASN A 177 11.97 8.10 -6.66
CA ASN A 177 12.45 9.06 -7.66
C ASN A 177 12.84 8.40 -8.99
N LEU A 178 13.34 7.17 -8.95
CA LEU A 178 13.79 6.46 -10.14
C LEU A 178 12.65 5.69 -10.83
N ILE A 179 11.58 5.35 -10.09
CA ILE A 179 10.50 4.56 -10.67
C ILE A 179 9.67 5.33 -11.71
N GLU A 180 9.59 6.65 -11.60
CA GLU A 180 8.97 7.53 -12.60
C GLU A 180 9.62 7.33 -13.98
N LYS A 181 10.94 7.16 -14.01
CA LYS A 181 11.70 6.91 -15.24
C LYS A 181 11.47 5.51 -15.79
N ILE A 182 11.48 4.50 -14.92
CA ILE A 182 11.30 3.09 -15.31
C ILE A 182 9.91 2.87 -15.90
N LEU A 183 8.87 3.40 -15.26
CA LEU A 183 7.49 3.19 -15.66
C LEU A 183 6.94 4.30 -16.56
N GLY A 184 7.67 5.40 -16.78
CA GLY A 184 7.15 6.55 -17.53
C GLY A 184 5.86 7.08 -16.92
N ILE A 185 5.84 7.24 -15.59
CA ILE A 185 4.68 7.72 -14.82
C ILE A 185 5.06 8.98 -14.04
N LYS A 186 4.08 9.82 -13.74
CA LYS A 186 4.26 10.96 -12.85
C LYS A 186 3.74 10.61 -11.45
N ILE A 187 4.58 10.78 -10.44
CA ILE A 187 4.28 10.53 -9.04
C ILE A 187 4.13 11.85 -8.30
N GLY A 188 3.03 11.94 -7.56
CA GLY A 188 2.65 13.10 -6.75
C GLY A 188 1.18 13.44 -6.92
N PRO A 189 0.67 14.37 -6.12
CA PRO A 189 -0.74 14.76 -6.14
C PRO A 189 -1.15 15.30 -7.52
N CYS A 190 -2.27 14.79 -8.06
CA CYS A 190 -2.79 15.19 -9.36
C CYS A 190 -4.13 15.94 -9.27
N SER A 191 -4.73 16.01 -8.08
CA SER A 191 -6.00 16.68 -7.83
C SER A 191 -5.95 17.52 -6.56
N GLN A 192 -6.95 18.39 -6.38
CA GLN A 192 -7.09 19.19 -5.17
C GLN A 192 -7.24 18.31 -3.92
N SER A 193 -7.95 17.17 -4.02
CA SER A 193 -8.05 16.23 -2.91
C SER A 193 -6.71 15.62 -2.52
N ASP A 194 -5.85 15.33 -3.50
CA ASP A 194 -4.53 14.76 -3.26
C ASP A 194 -3.61 15.78 -2.59
N LEU A 195 -3.67 17.06 -3.02
CA LEU A 195 -2.95 18.15 -2.37
C LEU A 195 -3.39 18.35 -0.91
N ILE A 196 -4.69 18.25 -0.64
CA ILE A 196 -5.21 18.30 0.74
C ILE A 196 -4.69 17.09 1.55
N HIS A 197 -4.65 15.90 0.94
CA HIS A 197 -4.07 14.72 1.58
C HIS A 197 -2.59 14.96 1.90
N GLU A 198 -1.79 15.46 0.96
CA GLU A 198 -0.38 15.79 1.16
C GLU A 198 -0.21 16.72 2.38
N ASN A 199 -0.93 17.84 2.43
CA ASN A 199 -0.89 18.78 3.57
C ASN A 199 -1.24 18.13 4.92
N LEU A 200 -2.24 17.24 4.93
CA LEU A 200 -2.62 16.50 6.14
C LEU A 200 -1.54 15.51 6.57
N THR A 201 -0.88 14.85 5.62
CA THR A 201 0.24 13.95 5.94
C THR A 201 1.45 14.72 6.47
N THR A 202 1.74 15.93 5.95
CA THR A 202 2.78 16.81 6.52
C THR A 202 2.46 17.18 7.96
N SER A 203 1.20 17.58 8.22
CA SER A 203 0.72 17.88 9.57
C SER A 203 0.87 16.68 10.52
N LEU A 204 0.62 15.46 10.02
CA LEU A 204 0.73 14.24 10.80
C LEU A 204 2.18 13.95 11.20
N LEU A 205 3.13 14.10 10.28
CA LEU A 205 4.54 13.88 10.59
C LEU A 205 5.06 14.88 11.64
N LEU A 206 4.65 16.16 11.54
CA LEU A 206 5.00 17.19 12.53
C LEU A 206 4.41 16.87 13.91
N GLN A 207 3.19 16.34 13.95
CA GLN A 207 2.48 16.02 15.19
C GLN A 207 2.70 14.57 15.67
N LYS A 208 3.70 13.85 15.13
CA LYS A 208 3.93 12.41 15.40
C LYS A 208 4.08 12.04 16.89
N LYS A 209 4.38 13.00 17.76
CA LYS A 209 4.49 12.82 19.22
C LYS A 209 3.14 12.83 19.94
N ASP A 210 2.11 13.43 19.35
CA ASP A 210 0.76 13.47 19.92
C ASP A 210 -0.13 12.40 19.27
N CYS A 211 -0.33 11.30 20.00
CA CYS A 211 -1.13 10.16 19.56
C CYS A 211 -2.58 10.54 19.19
N ALA A 212 -3.21 11.46 19.94
CA ALA A 212 -4.60 11.85 19.68
C ALA A 212 -4.72 12.66 18.39
N SER A 213 -3.78 13.58 18.14
CA SER A 213 -3.73 14.33 16.89
C SER A 213 -3.42 13.43 15.69
N VAL A 214 -2.45 12.54 15.82
CA VAL A 214 -2.12 11.55 14.77
C VAL A 214 -3.35 10.70 14.43
N ALA A 215 -4.06 10.18 15.44
CA ALA A 215 -5.27 9.39 15.21
C ALA A 215 -6.35 10.16 14.44
N ARG A 216 -6.59 11.44 14.78
CA ARG A 216 -7.52 12.31 14.04
C ARG A 216 -7.08 12.53 12.60
N LEU A 217 -5.79 12.77 12.37
CA LEU A 217 -5.24 12.99 11.03
C LEU A 217 -5.29 11.73 10.16
N ILE A 218 -5.03 10.54 10.72
CA ILE A 218 -5.21 9.26 10.03
C ILE A 218 -6.66 9.10 9.54
N VAL A 219 -7.65 9.49 10.34
CA VAL A 219 -9.06 9.46 9.92
C VAL A 219 -9.32 10.43 8.77
N LYS A 220 -8.80 11.66 8.83
CA LYS A 220 -8.98 12.67 7.78
C LYS A 220 -8.34 12.22 6.46
N THR A 221 -7.10 11.73 6.49
CA THR A 221 -6.42 11.25 5.28
C THR A 221 -7.12 10.02 4.70
N GLY A 222 -7.62 9.10 5.55
CA GLY A 222 -8.41 7.94 5.12
C GLY A 222 -9.74 8.31 4.45
N LYS A 223 -10.40 9.39 4.89
CA LYS A 223 -11.62 9.89 4.22
C LYS A 223 -11.34 10.36 2.80
N ILE A 224 -10.21 11.04 2.56
CA ILE A 224 -9.82 11.49 1.21
C ILE A 224 -9.61 10.29 0.28
N ARG A 225 -8.88 9.27 0.77
CA ARG A 225 -8.65 8.02 0.03
C ARG A 225 -9.89 7.15 -0.12
N LYS A 226 -11.01 7.51 0.54
CA LYS A 226 -12.23 6.69 0.67
C LYS A 226 -11.98 5.29 1.23
N SER A 227 -10.90 5.15 2.00
CA SER A 227 -10.59 3.97 2.79
C SER A 227 -9.54 4.30 3.85
N LEU A 228 -9.67 3.70 5.03
CA LEU A 228 -8.63 3.78 6.05
C LEU A 228 -7.34 3.08 5.60
N ALA A 229 -7.50 1.95 4.89
CA ALA A 229 -6.48 1.07 4.35
C ALA A 229 -6.94 0.50 3.01
#